data_AF-A0A286FJ84-F1
#
_entry.id   AF-A0A286FJ84-F1
#
_cell.length_a   1.000
_cell.length_b   1.000
_cell.length_c   1.000
_cell.angle_alpha   90.00
_cell.angle_beta   90.00
_cell.angle_gamma   90.00
#
_symmetry.space_group_name_H-M   'P 1'
#
loop_
_entity.id
_entity.type
_entity.pdbx_description
1 polymer ?
#
loop_
_entity_poly.entity_id
_entity_poly.type
_entity_poly.pdbx_seq_one_letter_code
_entity_poly.pdbx_strand_id
1 'polypeptide(L)'
;MIIICFKYFDSLGDLQECSYGGPNLESGLDMLTELMNHGWKLIDVRIIGTNKNLISLPLNAFDGNYFSGPLDKLRQEWEDILLPVA
;
A
#
# COMPACT_ATOMS: atom_id res chain seq x y z
N MET A 1 4.47 -2.15 13.23
CA MET A 1 5.11 -1.15 12.35
C MET A 1 5.45 -1.83 11.06
N ILE A 2 4.95 -1.29 9.95
CA ILE A 2 5.23 -1.79 8.59
C ILE A 2 6.07 -0.73 7.89
N ILE A 3 7.05 -1.17 7.11
CA ILE A 3 7.86 -0.27 6.27
C ILE A 3 7.51 -0.55 4.82
N ILE A 4 7.14 0.49 4.08
CA ILE A 4 6.91 0.44 2.65
C ILE A 4 8.09 1.14 1.98
N CYS A 5 8.83 0.41 1.15
CA CYS A 5 9.88 0.95 0.31
C CYS A 5 9.34 1.07 -1.11
N PHE A 6 9.54 2.22 -1.75
CA PHE A 6 9.06 2.43 -3.11
C PHE A 6 10.05 3.25 -3.92
N LYS A 7 10.01 3.05 -5.23
CA LYS A 7 10.81 3.80 -6.20
C LYS A 7 9.90 4.56 -7.16
N TYR A 8 10.30 5.77 -7.52
CA TYR A 8 9.56 6.61 -8.45
C TYR A 8 10.51 7.46 -9.29
N PHE A 9 10.01 7.97 -10.41
CA PHE A 9 10.70 9.02 -11.16
C PHE A 9 10.21 10.39 -10.69
N ASP A 10 11.15 11.26 -10.33
CA ASP A 10 10.83 12.65 -10.03
C ASP A 10 10.56 13.47 -11.31
N SER A 11 10.28 14.76 -11.16
CA SER A 11 9.98 15.66 -12.28
C SER A 11 11.16 15.89 -13.23
N LEU A 12 12.39 15.56 -12.82
CA LEU A 12 13.59 15.62 -13.65
C LEU A 12 13.89 14.28 -14.34
N GLY A 13 13.15 13.22 -13.98
CA GLY A 13 13.32 11.87 -14.51
C GLY A 13 14.36 11.05 -13.75
N ASP A 14 14.85 11.54 -12.61
CA ASP A 14 15.78 10.80 -11.78
C ASP A 14 15.05 9.75 -10.94
N LEU A 15 15.68 8.58 -10.81
CA LEU A 15 15.15 7.49 -10.01
C LEU A 15 15.39 7.77 -8.53
N GLN A 16 14.30 7.94 -7.80
CA GLN A 16 14.32 8.14 -6.35
C GLN A 16 13.86 6.86 -5.64
N GLU A 17 14.47 6.57 -4.49
CA GLU A 17 14.05 5.49 -3.59
C GLU A 17 13.66 6.09 -2.24
N CYS A 18 12.46 5.77 -1.78
CA CYS A 18 11.90 6.28 -0.53
C CYS A 18 11.41 5.13 0.35
N SER A 19 11.34 5.40 1.65
CA SER A 19 10.73 4.48 2.60
C SER A 19 9.76 5.23 3.50
N TYR A 20 8.62 4.62 3.78
CA TYR A 20 7.59 5.15 4.64
C TYR A 20 7.29 4.15 5.76
N GLY A 21 7.39 4.60 7.01
CA GLY A 21 7.00 3.85 8.19
C GLY A 21 5.60 4.27 8.64
N GLY A 22 4.63 3.37 8.54
CA GLY A 22 3.23 3.63 8.88
C GLY A 22 2.74 2.84 10.10
N PRO A 23 1.63 3.29 10.74
CA PRO A 23 1.00 2.56 11.84
C PRO A 23 0.39 1.24 11.38
N ASN A 24 -0.20 1.22 10.18
CA ASN A 24 -0.84 0.06 9.55
C ASN A 24 -0.54 0.02 8.04
N LEU A 25 -0.94 -1.07 7.38
CA LEU A 25 -0.66 -1.28 5.96
C LEU A 25 -1.52 -0.38 5.09
N GLU A 26 -2.79 -0.26 5.44
CA GLU A 26 -3.85 0.44 4.72
C GLU A 26 -3.47 1.91 4.48
N SER A 27 -3.04 2.61 5.53
CA SER A 27 -2.62 4.02 5.41
C SER A 27 -1.41 4.18 4.50
N GLY A 28 -0.50 3.21 4.47
CA GLY A 28 0.67 3.24 3.60
C GLY A 28 0.32 3.01 2.13
N LEU A 29 -0.63 2.12 1.85
CA LEU A 29 -1.14 1.88 0.50
C LEU A 29 -1.94 3.09 -0.03
N ASP A 30 -2.75 3.69 0.83
CA ASP A 30 -3.52 4.90 0.47
C ASP A 30 -2.60 6.09 0.22
N MET A 31 -1.53 6.25 1.01
CA MET A 31 -0.50 7.27 0.75
C MET A 31 0.16 7.08 -0.63
N LEU A 32 0.53 5.85 -1.01
CA LEU A 32 1.09 5.59 -2.34
C LEU A 32 0.10 5.91 -3.45
N THR A 33 -1.17 5.56 -3.26
CA THR A 33 -2.25 5.89 -4.18
C THR A 33 -2.37 7.40 -4.35
N GLU A 34 -2.30 8.16 -3.25
CA GLU A 34 -2.33 9.61 -3.28
C GLU A 34 -1.17 10.22 -4.07
N LEU A 35 0.05 9.69 -3.89
CA LEU A 35 1.21 10.12 -4.66
C LEU A 35 1.01 9.85 -6.16
N MET A 36 0.49 8.68 -6.53
CA MET A 36 0.18 8.35 -7.93
C MET A 36 -0.89 9.27 -8.52
N ASN A 37 -1.94 9.58 -7.75
CA ASN A 37 -2.98 10.54 -8.15
C ASN A 37 -2.42 11.96 -8.35
N HIS A 38 -1.33 12.31 -7.65
CA HIS A 38 -0.57 13.54 -7.88
C HIS A 38 0.42 13.46 -9.05
N GLY A 39 0.37 12.39 -9.85
CA GLY A 39 1.17 12.22 -11.07
C GLY A 39 2.51 11.52 -10.86
N TRP A 40 2.78 10.99 -9.66
CA TRP A 40 4.00 10.22 -9.42
C TRP A 40 3.93 8.90 -10.17
N LYS A 41 5.04 8.53 -10.83
CA LYS A 41 5.16 7.25 -11.53
C LYS A 41 5.96 6.28 -10.68
N LEU A 42 5.25 5.43 -9.93
CA LEU A 42 5.87 4.34 -9.18
C LEU A 42 6.43 3.27 -10.13
N ILE A 43 7.60 2.73 -9.78
CA ILE A 43 8.36 1.74 -10.57
C ILE A 43 8.54 0.45 -9.79
N ASP A 44 8.54 0.54 -8.47
CA ASP A 44 8.70 -0.60 -7.58
C ASP A 44 8.07 -0.25 -6.23
N VAL A 45 7.36 -1.20 -5.64
CA VAL A 45 6.78 -1.08 -4.31
C VAL A 45 7.03 -2.38 -3.57
N ARG A 46 7.63 -2.28 -2.40
CA ARG A 46 8.01 -3.41 -1.54
C ARG A 46 7.57 -3.15 -0.11
N ILE A 47 7.00 -4.15 0.54
CA ILE A 47 6.64 -4.10 1.95
C ILE A 47 7.62 -4.96 2.74
N ILE A 48 8.11 -4.42 3.85
CA ILE A 48 8.89 -5.16 4.84
C ILE A 48 7.97 -5.45 6.03
N GLY A 49 7.58 -6.72 6.17
CA GLY A 49 6.77 -7.21 7.27
C GLY A 49 7.54 -7.39 8.58
N THR A 50 6.83 -7.76 9.65
CA THR A 50 7.39 -7.98 11.00
C THR A 50 8.44 -9.10 11.06
N ASN A 51 8.34 -10.07 10.16
CA ASN A 51 9.29 -11.17 9.96
C ASN A 51 10.49 -10.80 9.05
N LYS A 52 10.67 -9.51 8.72
CA LYS A 52 11.67 -9.01 7.75
C LYS A 52 11.53 -9.60 6.35
N ASN A 53 10.41 -10.25 6.06
CA ASN A 53 10.12 -10.72 4.72
C ASN A 53 9.76 -9.52 3.86
N LEU A 54 10.34 -9.51 2.67
CA LEU A 54 10.14 -8.48 1.68
C LEU A 54 9.13 -8.97 0.64
N ILE A 55 8.02 -8.26 0.51
CA ILE A 55 6.92 -8.59 -0.38
C ILE A 55 6.85 -7.52 -1.46
N SER A 56 7.09 -7.89 -2.71
CA SER A 56 6.87 -7.00 -3.85
C SER A 56 5.40 -6.89 -4.16
N LEU A 57 4.90 -5.67 -4.31
CA LEU A 57 3.52 -5.43 -4.69
C LEU A 57 3.37 -5.21 -6.20
N PRO A 58 2.26 -5.71 -6.77
CA PRO A 58 1.92 -5.46 -8.17
C PRO A 58 1.58 -3.97 -8.37
N LEU A 59 2.34 -3.27 -9.22
CA LEU A 59 2.08 -1.84 -9.50
C LEU A 59 0.73 -1.60 -10.18
N ASN A 60 0.26 -2.57 -10.96
CA ASN A 60 -1.05 -2.51 -11.61
C ASN A 60 -2.23 -2.66 -10.64
N ALA A 61 -1.99 -2.95 -9.35
CA ALA A 61 -3.03 -2.89 -8.33
C ALA A 61 -3.32 -1.46 -7.88
N PHE A 62 -2.44 -0.49 -8.13
CA PHE A 62 -2.67 0.92 -7.81
C PHE A 62 -3.42 1.58 -8.99
N ASP A 63 -4.74 1.48 -8.95
CA ASP A 63 -5.65 1.94 -10.01
C ASP A 63 -6.18 3.37 -9.79
N GLY A 64 -5.67 4.06 -8.77
CA GLY A 64 -6.09 5.41 -8.36
C GLY A 64 -7.18 5.42 -7.29
N ASN A 65 -7.78 4.28 -6.96
CA ASN A 65 -8.72 4.14 -5.86
C ASN A 65 -7.99 3.76 -4.56
N TYR A 66 -8.45 4.31 -3.43
CA TYR A 66 -7.91 3.96 -2.12
C TYR A 66 -8.25 2.52 -1.71
N PHE A 67 -7.32 1.87 -1.02
CA PHE A 67 -7.43 0.50 -0.57
C PHE A 67 -8.20 0.37 0.75
N SER A 68 -8.25 1.42 1.58
CA SER A 68 -8.96 1.40 2.87
C SER A 68 -10.40 0.92 2.74
N GLY A 69 -11.18 1.45 1.79
CA GLY A 69 -12.58 1.07 1.59
C GLY A 69 -12.77 -0.43 1.29
N PRO A 70 -12.14 -0.97 0.23
CA PRO A 70 -12.19 -2.40 -0.07
C PRO A 70 -11.67 -3.30 1.06
N LEU A 71 -10.59 -2.90 1.76
CA LEU A 71 -10.02 -3.67 2.86
C LEU A 71 -10.92 -3.67 4.11
N ASP A 72 -11.57 -2.55 4.42
CA ASP A 72 -12.57 -2.47 5.50
C ASP A 72 -13.77 -3.36 5.18
N LYS A 73 -14.26 -3.33 3.94
CA LYS A 73 -15.37 -4.21 3.50
C LYS A 73 -14.99 -5.69 3.60
N LEU A 74 -13.79 -6.04 3.15
CA LEU A 74 -13.27 -7.40 3.26
C LEU A 74 -13.16 -7.83 4.74
N ARG A 75 -12.68 -6.95 5.62
CA ARG A 75 -12.62 -7.22 7.06
C ARG A 75 -14.00 -7.53 7.63
N GLN A 76 -15.00 -6.71 7.31
CA GLN A 76 -16.39 -6.93 7.74
C GLN A 76 -16.95 -8.27 7.25
N GLU A 77 -16.75 -8.59 5.96
CA GLU A 77 -17.19 -9.87 5.39
C GLU A 77 -16.54 -11.07 6.10
N TRP A 78 -15.28 -10.97 6.48
CA TRP A 78 -14.61 -12.01 7.27
C TRP A 78 -15.11 -12.09 8.71
N GLU A 79 -15.34 -10.95 9.36
CA GLU A 79 -15.89 -10.89 10.72
C GLU A 79 -17.27 -11.54 10.77
N ASP A 80 -18.13 -11.29 9.79
CA ASP A 80 -19.47 -11.92 9.70
C ASP A 80 -19.39 -13.45 9.56
N ILE A 81 -18.40 -13.97 8.84
CA ILE A 81 -18.20 -15.41 8.64
C ILE A 81 -17.62 -16.08 9.88
N LEU A 82 -16.64 -15.44 10.55
CA LEU A 82 -15.86 -16.03 11.64
C LEU A 82 -16.47 -15.80 13.02
N LEU A 83 -17.23 -14.72 13.19
CA LEU A 83 -17.91 -14.35 14.42
C LEU A 83 -19.42 -14.29 14.20
N PRO A 84 -20.06 -15.35 13.67
CA PRO A 84 -21.51 -15.33 13.49
C PRO A 84 -22.13 -15.13 14.87
N VAL A 85 -22.87 -14.03 15.00
CA VAL A 85 -23.62 -13.68 16.21
C VAL A 85 -24.50 -14.89 16.56
N ALA A 86 -24.26 -15.47 17.74
CA ALA A 86 -25.02 -16.60 18.27
C ALA A 86 -26.48 -16.21 18.56
#